data_AF-A0AAP0RNA8-F1
#
_entry.id   AF-A0AAP0RNA8-F1
#
_cell.length_a   1.000
_cell.length_b   1.000
_cell.length_c   1.000
_cell.angle_alpha   90.00
_cell.angle_beta   90.00
_cell.angle_gamma   90.00
#
_symmetry.space_group_name_H-M   'P 1'
#
loop_
_entity.id
_entity.type
_entity.pdbx_description
1 polymer ?
#
loop_
_entity_poly.entity_id
_entity_poly.type
_entity_poly.pdbx_seq_one_letter_code
_entity_poly.pdbx_strand_id
1 'polypeptide(L)'
;MAGLNLDGKAITPLTICLIGGGGSIGSHLCEKLMAETSHKAIVVDVSSEKISHLLEKSCSWFGRIEFHKINIKNDSRLETLIRTSDLGVFLYM
;
A
#
# COMPACT_ATOMS: atom_id res chain seq x y z
N MET A 1 17.35 -11.27 -4.28
CA MET A 1 16.76 -12.35 -5.11
C MET A 1 15.33 -11.95 -5.45
N ALA A 2 14.91 -12.09 -6.70
CA ALA A 2 13.50 -11.90 -7.03
C ALA A 2 12.70 -13.06 -6.40
N GLY A 3 11.66 -12.74 -5.62
CA GLY A 3 10.76 -13.76 -5.07
C GLY A 3 10.09 -14.53 -6.20
N LEU A 4 9.90 -15.83 -6.02
CA LEU A 4 9.13 -16.67 -6.93
C LEU A 4 7.70 -16.83 -6.39
N ASN A 5 6.72 -16.84 -7.28
CA ASN A 5 5.34 -17.18 -6.94
C ASN A 5 5.19 -18.71 -6.80
N LEU A 6 3.98 -19.17 -6.46
CA LEU A 6 3.70 -20.60 -6.27
C LEU A 6 3.81 -21.43 -7.57
N ASP A 7 3.73 -20.78 -8.74
CA ASP A 7 3.97 -21.43 -10.04
C ASP A 7 5.46 -21.48 -10.42
N GLY A 8 6.36 -21.03 -9.54
CA GLY A 8 7.81 -20.95 -9.80
C GLY A 8 8.23 -19.80 -10.72
N LYS A 9 7.34 -18.84 -10.99
CA LYS A 9 7.63 -17.66 -11.83
C LYS A 9 8.10 -16.49 -10.99
N ALA A 10 8.99 -15.66 -11.54
CA ALA A 10 9.42 -14.43 -10.89
C ALA A 10 8.24 -13.49 -10.62
N ILE A 11 8.17 -12.93 -9.41
CA ILE A 11 7.15 -11.95 -9.02
C ILE A 11 7.55 -10.59 -9.58
N THR A 12 6.72 -10.04 -10.47
CA THR A 12 6.86 -8.66 -10.95
C THR A 12 6.38 -7.68 -9.87
N PRO A 13 7.16 -6.63 -9.53
CA PRO A 13 6.69 -5.55 -8.66
C PRO A 13 5.42 -4.91 -9.22
N LEU A 14 4.53 -4.51 -8.32
CA LEU A 14 3.23 -3.90 -8.62
C LEU A 14 3.08 -2.63 -7.78
N THR A 15 2.29 -1.69 -8.28
CA THR A 15 1.75 -0.56 -7.53
C THR A 15 0.38 -0.94 -7.00
N ILE A 16 0.25 -1.01 -5.67
CA ILE A 16 -0.94 -1.51 -4.99
C ILE A 16 -1.63 -0.34 -4.27
N CYS A 17 -2.89 -0.05 -4.62
CA CYS A 17 -3.73 0.89 -3.89
C CYS A 17 -4.45 0.17 -2.74
N LEU A 18 -4.12 0.53 -1.50
CA LEU A 18 -4.68 -0.03 -0.27
C LEU A 18 -5.70 0.96 0.32
N ILE A 19 -6.99 0.73 0.06
CA ILE A 19 -8.08 1.52 0.65
C ILE A 19 -8.44 0.93 2.01
N GLY A 20 -8.38 1.74 3.07
CA GLY A 20 -8.44 1.26 4.45
C GLY A 20 -7.09 0.74 4.97
N GLY A 21 -5.99 1.15 4.34
CA GLY A 21 -4.65 0.63 4.67
C GLY A 21 -4.08 1.16 6.00
N GLY A 22 -4.68 2.17 6.62
CA GLY A 22 -4.34 2.64 7.96
C GLY A 22 -5.09 1.90 9.08
N GLY A 23 -6.02 1.00 8.72
CA GLY A 23 -6.75 0.13 9.63
C GLY A 23 -5.89 -1.01 10.23
N SER A 24 -6.51 -1.87 11.05
CA SER A 24 -5.80 -2.97 11.73
C SER A 24 -5.15 -3.96 10.77
N ILE A 25 -5.92 -4.45 9.79
CA ILE A 25 -5.43 -5.38 8.77
C ILE A 25 -4.51 -4.65 7.79
N GLY A 26 -4.90 -3.43 7.41
CA GLY A 26 -4.16 -2.60 6.48
C GLY A 26 -2.73 -2.31 6.91
N SER A 27 -2.53 -1.96 8.19
CA SER A 27 -1.20 -1.60 8.68
C SER A 27 -0.23 -2.79 8.64
N HIS A 28 -0.68 -3.98 9.06
CA HIS A 28 0.13 -5.20 9.00
C HIS A 28 0.42 -5.64 7.57
N LEU A 29 -0.55 -5.45 6.66
CA LEU A 29 -0.31 -5.69 5.24
C LEU A 29 0.76 -4.74 4.69
N CYS A 30 0.72 -3.46 5.07
CA CYS A 30 1.76 -2.49 4.69
C CYS A 30 3.14 -2.90 5.21
N GLU A 31 3.24 -3.33 6.47
CA GLU A 31 4.49 -3.82 7.07
C GLU A 31 5.06 -5.00 6.26
N LYS A 32 4.21 -6.00 5.93
CA LYS A 32 4.62 -7.17 5.15
C LYS A 32 5.04 -6.81 3.73
N LEU A 33 4.31 -5.94 3.06
CA LEU A 33 4.69 -5.45 1.74
C LEU A 33 6.05 -4.76 1.78
N MET A 34 6.30 -3.94 2.81
CA MET A 34 7.55 -3.21 2.94
C MET A 34 8.73 -4.11 3.32
N ALA A 35 8.54 -5.07 4.23
CA ALA A 35 9.62 -5.93 4.71
C ALA A 35 9.97 -7.05 3.72
N GLU A 36 8.97 -7.62 3.03
CA GLU A 36 9.12 -8.94 2.38
C GLU A 36 9.00 -8.90 0.86
N THR A 37 8.56 -7.79 0.28
CA THR A 37 8.29 -7.70 -1.16
C THR A 37 8.97 -6.50 -1.81
N SER A 38 8.90 -6.42 -3.14
CA SER A 38 9.34 -5.26 -3.93
C SER A 38 8.18 -4.36 -4.40
N HIS A 39 6.95 -4.62 -3.94
CA HIS A 39 5.78 -3.85 -4.35
C HIS A 39 5.80 -2.42 -3.79
N LYS A 40 5.08 -1.53 -4.47
CA LYS A 40 4.76 -0.18 -3.98
C LYS A 40 3.35 -0.16 -3.41
N ALA A 41 3.15 0.63 -2.37
CA ALA A 41 1.87 0.80 -1.69
C ALA A 41 1.42 2.26 -1.72
N ILE A 42 0.24 2.50 -2.29
CA ILE A 42 -0.51 3.74 -2.18
C ILE A 42 -1.56 3.53 -1.10
N VAL A 43 -1.33 4.04 0.10
CA VAL A 43 -2.23 3.85 1.24
C VAL A 43 -3.25 4.98 1.29
N VAL A 44 -4.53 4.62 1.23
CA VAL A 44 -5.66 5.54 1.27
C VAL A 44 -6.45 5.29 2.54
N ASP A 45 -6.43 6.24 3.46
CA ASP A 45 -7.18 6.15 4.73
C ASP A 45 -7.45 7.54 5.30
N VAL A 46 -8.29 7.64 6.33
CA VAL A 46 -8.51 8.88 7.09
C VAL A 46 -7.45 9.08 8.18
N SER A 47 -6.74 8.02 8.58
CA SER A 47 -5.67 8.08 9.58
C SER A 47 -4.44 7.27 9.16
N SER A 48 -3.25 7.79 9.48
CA SER A 48 -1.96 7.12 9.26
C SER A 48 -1.30 6.67 10.56
N GLU A 49 -1.94 6.81 11.72
CA GLU A 49 -1.30 6.58 13.02
C GLU A 49 -0.59 5.22 13.10
N LYS A 50 -1.26 4.16 12.62
CA LYS A 50 -0.74 2.79 12.66
C LYS A 50 0.37 2.50 11.65
N ILE A 51 0.55 3.35 10.65
CA ILE A 51 1.59 3.20 9.61
C ILE A 51 2.61 4.33 9.63
N SER A 52 2.54 5.24 10.61
CA SER A 52 3.39 6.43 10.71
C SER A 52 4.89 6.08 10.62
N HIS A 53 5.29 5.01 11.31
CA HIS A 53 6.65 4.47 11.32
C HIS A 53 7.13 3.97 9.94
N LEU A 54 6.23 3.61 9.02
CA LEU A 54 6.58 3.19 7.67
C LEU A 54 6.82 4.36 6.71
N LEU A 55 6.32 5.55 7.05
CA LEU A 55 6.37 6.76 6.22
C LEU A 55 7.62 7.61 6.49
N GLU A 56 8.46 7.22 7.45
CA GLU A 56 9.68 7.94 7.79
C GLU A 56 10.72 7.87 6.66
N LYS A 57 11.43 8.98 6.43
CA LYS A 57 12.45 9.09 5.37
C LYS A 57 13.70 8.25 5.61
N SER A 58 13.91 7.84 6.85
CA SER A 58 15.05 7.02 7.30
C SER A 58 14.90 5.55 6.92
N CYS A 59 13.70 5.09 6.55
CA CYS A 59 13.45 3.69 6.24
C CYS A 59 14.09 3.27 4.91
N SER A 60 14.58 2.02 4.86
CA SER A 60 15.18 1.43 3.64
C SER A 60 14.19 1.29 2.47
N TRP A 61 12.89 1.33 2.74
CA TRP A 61 11.80 1.27 1.77
C TRP A 61 11.23 2.65 1.39
N PHE A 62 11.90 3.73 1.77
CA PHE A 62 11.47 5.08 1.43
C PHE A 62 11.17 5.23 -0.07
N GLY A 63 10.05 5.88 -0.39
CA GLY A 63 9.58 6.05 -1.77
C GLY A 63 8.82 4.86 -2.36
N ARG A 64 8.65 3.76 -1.61
CA ARG A 64 7.76 2.65 -2.02
C ARG A 64 6.40 2.69 -1.36
N ILE A 65 6.24 3.41 -0.26
CA ILE A 65 4.97 3.60 0.42
C ILE A 65 4.63 5.09 0.46
N GLU A 66 3.41 5.42 0.11
CA GLU A 66 2.86 6.77 0.20
C GLU A 66 1.49 6.74 0.88
N PHE A 67 1.17 7.82 1.60
CA PHE A 67 -0.10 7.95 2.32
C PHE A 67 -0.90 9.12 1.78
N HIS A 68 -2.17 8.85 1.47
CA HIS A 68 -3.14 9.82 1.02
C HIS A 68 -4.30 9.87 2.00
N LYS A 69 -4.40 10.98 2.75
CA LYS A 69 -5.52 11.23 3.66
C LYS A 69 -6.78 11.53 2.86
N ILE A 70 -7.66 10.55 2.68
CA ILE A 70 -8.85 10.64 1.85
C ILE A 70 -10.05 10.00 2.56
N ASN A 71 -11.18 10.72 2.56
CA ASN A 71 -12.47 10.14 2.89
C ASN A 71 -13.14 9.64 1.60
N ILE A 72 -13.16 8.33 1.43
CA ILE A 72 -13.63 7.63 0.22
C ILE A 72 -15.10 7.88 -0.13
N LYS A 73 -15.91 8.44 0.76
CA LYS A 73 -17.33 8.72 0.47
C LYS A 73 -17.55 9.84 -0.54
N ASN A 74 -16.60 10.78 -0.69
CA ASN A 74 -16.85 12.01 -1.43
C ASN A 74 -15.59 12.64 -2.09
N ASP A 75 -14.55 11.84 -2.35
CA ASP A 75 -13.27 12.37 -2.86
C ASP A 75 -12.96 11.86 -4.27
N SER A 76 -12.96 12.78 -5.24
CA SER A 76 -12.71 12.48 -6.65
C SER A 76 -11.26 12.04 -6.93
N ARG A 77 -10.32 12.32 -6.03
CA ARG A 77 -8.91 11.88 -6.18
C ARG A 77 -8.77 10.37 -6.09
N LEU A 78 -9.72 9.69 -5.44
CA LEU A 78 -9.73 8.24 -5.29
C LEU A 78 -9.70 7.53 -6.64
N GLU A 79 -10.49 8.01 -7.61
CA GLU A 79 -10.54 7.40 -8.94
C GLU A 79 -9.17 7.46 -9.62
N THR A 80 -8.50 8.61 -9.53
CA THR A 80 -7.15 8.79 -10.08
C THR A 80 -6.16 7.81 -9.45
N LEU A 81 -6.16 7.67 -8.13
CA LEU A 81 -5.24 6.77 -7.40
C LEU A 81 -5.45 5.29 -7.78
N ILE A 82 -6.71 4.87 -7.94
CA ILE A 82 -7.04 3.52 -8.40
C ILE A 82 -6.55 3.32 -9.84
N ARG A 83 -6.78 4.29 -10.73
CA ARG A 83 -6.36 4.20 -12.14
C ARG A 83 -4.84 4.15 -12.33
N THR A 84 -4.07 4.73 -11.41
CA THR A 84 -2.60 4.69 -11.44
C THR A 84 -2.01 3.44 -10.80
N SER A 85 -2.84 2.53 -10.30
CA SER A 85 -2.40 1.32 -9.60
C SER A 85 -2.65 0.07 -10.45
N ASP A 86 -1.77 -0.92 -10.30
CA ASP A 86 -1.90 -2.23 -10.96
C ASP A 86 -2.94 -3.11 -10.23
N LEU A 87 -3.11 -2.90 -8.93
CA LEU A 87 -4.02 -3.66 -8.07
C LEU A 87 -4.68 -2.75 -7.02
N GLY A 88 -6.01 -2.85 -6.89
CA GLY A 88 -6.77 -2.25 -5.80
C GLY A 88 -7.16 -3.28 -4.74
N VAL A 89 -6.84 -3.02 -3.48
CA VAL A 89 -7.28 -3.83 -2.33
C VAL A 89 -8.15 -2.96 -1.43
N PHE A 90 -9.36 -3.44 -1.17
CA PHE A 90 -10.37 -2.73 -0.40
C PHE A 90 -10.56 -3.40 0.96
N LEU A 91 -10.06 -2.77 2.01
CA LEU A 91 -10.12 -3.22 3.40
C LEU A 91 -11.19 -2.42 4.15
N TYR A 92 -12.45 -2.56 3.73
CA TYR A 92 -13.58 -1.99 4.45
C TYR A 92 -13.84 -2.80 5.72
N MET A 93 -13.74 -2.15 6.89
CA MET A 93 -14.35 -2.58 8.15
C MET A 93 -15.50 -1.65 8.50
#